data_AF-A0A968MEK9-F1
#
_entry.id   AF-A0A968MEK9-F1
#
_cell.length_a   1.000
_cell.length_b   1.000
_cell.length_c   1.000
_cell.angle_alpha   90.00
_cell.angle_beta   90.00
_cell.angle_gamma   90.00
#
_symmetry.space_group_name_H-M   'P 1'
#
loop_
_entity.id
_entity.type
_entity.pdbx_description
1 polymer ?
#
loop_
_entity_poly.entity_id
_entity_poly.type
_entity_poly.pdbx_seq_one_letter_code
_entity_poly.pdbx_strand_id
1 'polypeptide(L)'
;MFDLLLLCLQSKVLEREIRQSLDQVTLCKGQNLQLHRGRSAIHRYKLSRPMQALVNAGLIRPGWTHLDYGYGYGDDVMQLQRMGIQSWGWDPYWFPHTPKQPSDIVTCLFVLNGILHRDERVAVLKECWALTKRYLVISGRVPPVFGGQWIPYGDGYISRHRKVSM
;
A
#
# COMPACT_ATOMS: atom_id res chain seq x y z
N MET A 1 15.10 2.87 11.19
CA MET A 1 15.29 2.86 9.73
C MET A 1 14.20 1.93 9.20
N PHE A 2 13.23 2.42 8.43
CA PHE A 2 12.09 1.60 7.99
C PHE A 2 12.43 0.99 6.63
N ASP A 3 12.53 -0.34 6.58
CA ASP A 3 12.75 -1.09 5.35
C ASP A 3 11.50 -0.97 4.48
N LEU A 4 11.60 -0.14 3.44
CA LEU A 4 10.54 0.18 2.50
C LEU A 4 10.77 -0.66 1.25
N LEU A 5 10.05 -1.76 1.08
CA LEU A 5 10.09 -2.52 -0.17
C LEU A 5 9.23 -1.78 -1.20
N LEU A 6 9.88 -1.04 -2.10
CA LEU A 6 9.22 -0.41 -3.24
C LEU A 6 9.30 -1.36 -4.43
N LEU A 7 8.21 -2.06 -4.74
CA LEU A 7 8.13 -2.86 -5.96
C LEU A 7 7.45 -1.99 -7.03
N CYS A 8 8.23 -1.63 -8.05
CA CYS A 8 7.72 -1.00 -9.27
C CYS A 8 7.58 -2.11 -10.32
N LEU A 9 6.34 -2.42 -10.69
CA LEU A 9 6.06 -3.48 -11.63
C LEU A 9 5.90 -2.90 -13.04
N GLN A 10 6.81 -3.28 -13.95
CA GLN A 10 6.69 -3.06 -15.39
C GLN A 10 6.36 -4.40 -16.07
N SER A 11 5.50 -4.38 -17.10
CA SER A 11 4.77 -5.54 -17.64
C SER A 11 5.56 -6.84 -17.91
N LYS A 12 4.81 -7.97 -17.86
CA LYS A 12 5.07 -9.36 -18.29
C LYS A 12 5.83 -10.33 -17.36
N VAL A 13 6.56 -9.88 -16.34
CA VAL A 13 7.36 -10.79 -15.49
C VAL A 13 6.56 -11.38 -14.30
N LEU A 14 5.46 -10.73 -13.92
CA LEU A 14 4.81 -10.94 -12.63
C LEU A 14 4.12 -12.31 -12.43
N GLU A 15 3.61 -12.96 -13.48
CA GLU A 15 2.86 -14.21 -13.28
C GLU A 15 3.73 -15.39 -12.85
N ARG A 16 5.00 -15.46 -13.28
CA ARG A 16 5.90 -16.57 -12.96
C ARG A 16 6.51 -16.45 -11.56
N GLU A 17 6.95 -15.26 -11.19
CA GLU A 17 7.60 -15.02 -9.89
C GLU A 17 6.60 -15.02 -8.72
N ILE A 18 5.38 -14.52 -8.94
CA ILE A 18 4.29 -14.68 -7.96
C ILE A 18 3.96 -16.16 -7.78
N ARG A 19 3.88 -16.98 -8.85
CA ARG A 19 3.60 -18.43 -8.70
C ARG A 19 4.71 -19.17 -7.93
N GLN A 20 5.98 -18.88 -8.19
CA GLN A 20 7.11 -19.58 -7.56
C GLN A 20 7.32 -19.23 -6.09
N SER A 21 6.93 -18.02 -5.65
CA SER A 21 7.11 -17.59 -4.26
C SER A 21 6.01 -18.08 -3.30
N LEU A 22 4.92 -18.63 -3.84
CA LEU A 22 3.73 -19.01 -3.06
C LEU A 22 3.81 -20.42 -2.45
N ASP A 23 4.80 -21.22 -2.85
CA ASP A 23 4.99 -22.61 -2.41
C ASP A 23 5.83 -22.75 -1.13
N GLN A 24 6.40 -21.66 -0.58
CA GLN A 24 7.36 -21.73 0.54
C GLN A 24 6.89 -21.17 1.89
N VAL A 25 5.63 -20.72 2.04
CA VAL A 25 5.20 -20.10 3.31
C VAL A 25 4.34 -21.06 4.14
N THR A 26 4.95 -21.59 5.21
CA THR A 26 4.33 -22.47 6.21
C THR A 26 3.27 -21.72 7.02
N LEU A 27 2.07 -22.31 7.12
CA LEU A 27 0.91 -21.78 7.86
C LEU A 27 1.06 -22.04 9.38
N CYS A 28 1.05 -20.98 10.20
CA CYS A 28 0.87 -21.10 11.65
C CYS A 28 -0.48 -20.51 12.07
N LYS A 29 -1.27 -21.31 12.81
CA LYS A 29 -2.62 -20.94 13.29
C LYS A 29 -2.55 -19.78 14.29
N GLY A 30 -3.22 -18.66 13.98
CA GLY A 30 -3.30 -17.47 14.84
C GLY A 30 -4.71 -17.25 15.42
N GLN A 31 -4.76 -16.93 16.72
CA GLN A 31 -5.94 -16.72 17.56
C GLN A 31 -6.77 -15.47 17.18
N ASN A 32 -8.05 -15.44 17.59
CA ASN A 32 -9.03 -14.38 17.33
C ASN A 32 -8.58 -13.01 17.88
N LEU A 33 -8.02 -12.14 17.02
CA LEU A 33 -7.70 -10.75 17.36
C LEU A 33 -8.49 -9.82 16.45
N GLN A 34 -9.40 -9.01 17.02
CA GLN A 34 -10.15 -8.01 16.25
C GLN A 34 -9.23 -6.83 15.89
N LEU A 35 -8.77 -6.79 14.63
CA LEU A 35 -8.00 -5.67 14.09
C LEU A 35 -8.97 -4.63 13.50
N HIS A 36 -9.03 -3.42 14.07
CA HIS A 36 -9.80 -2.34 13.48
C HIS A 36 -9.10 -1.78 12.24
N ARG A 37 -9.66 -2.10 11.06
CA ARG A 37 -9.25 -1.54 9.77
C ARG A 37 -9.45 -0.01 9.78
N GLY A 38 -8.50 0.75 9.24
CA GLY A 38 -8.56 2.23 9.17
C GLY A 38 -7.68 3.01 10.16
N ARG A 39 -6.99 2.35 11.11
CA ARG A 39 -6.09 3.04 12.07
C ARG A 39 -4.64 3.22 11.60
N SER A 40 -4.32 2.82 10.37
CA SER A 40 -2.96 2.96 9.80
C SER A 40 -2.73 4.30 9.09
N ALA A 41 -3.79 5.04 8.77
CA ALA A 41 -3.69 6.36 8.16
C ALA A 41 -3.12 7.38 9.17
N ILE A 42 -2.20 8.23 8.72
CA ILE A 42 -1.50 9.22 9.55
C ILE A 42 -1.50 10.54 8.80
N HIS A 43 -1.98 11.62 9.44
CA HIS A 43 -1.90 12.97 8.89
C HIS A 43 -0.45 13.46 8.76
N ARG A 44 -0.12 14.09 7.64
CA ARG A 44 1.20 14.67 7.36
C ARG A 44 1.09 15.95 6.52
N TYR A 45 1.98 16.90 6.78
CA TYR A 45 2.08 18.14 6.00
C TYR A 45 3.03 18.04 4.79
N LYS A 46 3.68 16.88 4.61
CA LYS A 46 4.67 16.61 3.57
C LYS A 46 4.34 15.28 2.89
N LEU A 47 4.76 15.08 1.65
CA LEU A 47 4.60 13.82 0.94
C LEU A 47 5.15 12.66 1.79
N SER A 48 4.47 11.53 1.78
CA SER A 48 4.97 10.30 2.37
C SER A 48 6.31 9.94 1.71
N ARG A 49 7.20 9.29 2.47
CA ARG A 49 8.52 8.87 1.97
C ARG A 49 8.47 8.11 0.63
N PRO A 50 7.61 7.08 0.47
CA PRO A 50 7.46 6.43 -0.85
C PRO A 50 7.02 7.42 -1.93
N MET A 51 6.03 8.26 -1.67
CA MET A 51 5.54 9.21 -2.66
C MET A 51 6.63 10.22 -3.07
N GLN A 52 7.39 10.73 -2.11
CA GLN A 52 8.51 11.63 -2.37
C GLN A 52 9.61 10.95 -3.20
N ALA A 53 9.89 9.66 -2.96
CA ALA A 53 10.82 8.90 -3.78
C ALA A 53 10.35 8.77 -5.24
N LEU A 54 9.04 8.55 -5.46
CA LEU A 54 8.46 8.45 -6.81
C LEU A 54 8.50 9.78 -7.57
N VAL A 55 8.26 10.90 -6.89
CA VAL A 55 8.41 12.24 -7.45
C VAL A 55 9.87 12.49 -7.84
N ASN A 56 10.81 12.22 -6.92
CA ASN A 56 12.24 12.42 -7.18
C ASN A 56 12.77 11.51 -8.32
N ALA A 57 12.21 10.32 -8.48
CA ALA A 57 12.52 9.40 -9.57
C ALA A 57 11.84 9.80 -10.91
N GLY A 58 11.01 10.85 -10.92
CA GLY A 58 10.31 11.32 -12.12
C GLY A 58 9.19 10.40 -12.62
N LEU A 59 8.73 9.45 -11.78
CA LEU A 59 7.60 8.57 -12.08
C LEU A 59 6.27 9.31 -11.88
N ILE A 60 6.21 10.15 -10.85
CA ILE A 60 5.07 11.03 -10.56
C ILE A 60 5.43 12.43 -11.07
N ARG A 61 4.77 12.87 -12.15
CA ARG A 61 5.12 14.08 -12.88
C ARG A 61 3.93 14.68 -13.64
N PRO A 62 3.97 15.97 -14.00
CA PRO A 62 2.99 16.57 -14.90
C PRO A 62 2.87 15.83 -16.23
N GLY A 63 1.66 15.83 -16.79
CA GLY A 63 1.32 15.13 -18.03
C GLY A 63 0.99 13.64 -17.87
N TRP A 64 1.24 13.05 -16.70
CA TRP A 64 0.80 11.70 -16.33
C TRP A 64 -0.26 11.77 -15.24
N THR A 65 -1.18 10.82 -15.29
CA THR A 65 -2.28 10.66 -14.33
C THR A 65 -1.89 9.73 -13.19
N HIS A 66 -2.34 10.04 -11.96
CA HIS A 66 -2.01 9.29 -10.75
C HIS A 66 -3.26 8.93 -9.94
N LEU A 67 -3.38 7.67 -9.55
CA LEU A 67 -4.36 7.18 -8.57
C LEU A 67 -3.63 6.66 -7.32
N ASP A 68 -3.97 7.21 -6.16
CA ASP A 68 -3.55 6.65 -4.87
C ASP A 68 -4.61 5.71 -4.31
N TYR A 69 -4.33 4.41 -4.32
CA TYR A 69 -5.19 3.36 -3.82
C TYR A 69 -4.93 3.13 -2.33
N GLY A 70 -5.94 3.35 -1.49
CA GLY A 70 -5.81 3.40 -0.03
C GLY A 70 -5.34 4.76 0.47
N TYR A 71 -5.94 5.79 -0.12
CA TYR A 71 -5.63 7.22 0.04
C TYR A 71 -5.62 7.73 1.50
N GLY A 72 -6.31 7.05 2.43
CA GLY A 72 -6.37 7.45 3.83
C GLY A 72 -6.97 8.85 4.00
N TYR A 73 -6.24 9.76 4.66
CA TYR A 73 -6.66 11.17 4.85
C TYR A 73 -6.38 12.09 3.68
N GLY A 74 -5.53 11.63 2.77
CA GLY A 74 -5.35 12.26 1.50
C GLY A 74 -4.25 13.30 1.32
N ASP A 75 -3.34 13.37 2.28
CA ASP A 75 -2.28 14.39 2.26
C ASP A 75 -1.35 14.29 1.04
N ASP A 76 -1.12 13.08 0.50
CA ASP A 76 -0.25 12.88 -0.66
C ASP A 76 -0.85 13.45 -1.94
N VAL A 77 -2.07 13.05 -2.32
CA VAL A 77 -2.75 13.61 -3.51
C VAL A 77 -2.95 15.11 -3.40
N MET A 78 -3.35 15.63 -2.22
CA MET A 78 -3.50 17.08 -2.04
C MET A 78 -2.20 17.83 -2.35
N GLN A 79 -1.05 17.29 -1.94
CA GLN A 79 0.25 17.89 -2.24
C GLN A 79 0.64 17.73 -3.71
N LEU A 80 0.41 16.56 -4.31
CA LEU A 80 0.66 16.35 -5.73
C LEU A 80 -0.17 17.31 -6.60
N GLN A 81 -1.44 17.53 -6.24
CA GLN A 81 -2.31 18.50 -6.92
C GLN A 81 -1.77 19.93 -6.81
N ARG A 82 -1.26 20.34 -5.63
CA ARG A 82 -0.58 21.63 -5.47
C ARG A 82 0.69 21.77 -6.31
N MET A 83 1.32 20.66 -6.68
CA MET A 83 2.46 20.60 -7.59
C MET A 83 2.06 20.55 -9.08
N GLY A 84 0.76 20.66 -9.39
CA GLY A 84 0.25 20.62 -10.77
C GLY A 84 0.12 19.22 -11.36
N ILE A 85 0.14 18.18 -10.53
CA ILE A 85 0.01 16.79 -10.98
C ILE A 85 -1.45 16.37 -10.93
N GLN A 86 -1.91 15.71 -12.01
CA GLN A 86 -3.26 15.14 -12.09
C GLN A 86 -3.34 13.89 -11.22
N SER A 87 -3.78 14.08 -9.97
CA SER A 87 -3.80 13.03 -8.96
C SER A 87 -5.17 12.95 -8.30
N TRP A 88 -5.64 11.74 -8.01
CA TRP A 88 -6.84 11.48 -7.22
C TRP A 88 -6.62 10.28 -6.29
N GLY A 89 -7.48 10.16 -5.28
CA GLY A 89 -7.39 9.11 -4.28
C GLY A 89 -8.66 8.26 -4.25
N TRP A 90 -8.49 6.99 -3.87
CA TRP A 90 -9.59 6.09 -3.55
C TRP A 90 -9.32 5.40 -2.21
N ASP A 91 -10.33 5.31 -1.36
CA ASP A 91 -10.26 4.58 -0.10
C ASP A 91 -11.65 4.00 0.25
N PRO A 92 -11.79 2.69 0.50
CA PRO A 92 -13.09 2.08 0.76
C PRO A 92 -13.68 2.49 2.12
N TYR A 93 -12.85 2.94 3.07
CA TYR A 93 -13.28 3.34 4.41
C TYR A 93 -13.58 4.83 4.48
N TRP A 94 -12.70 5.66 3.92
CA TRP A 94 -12.80 7.11 4.03
C TRP A 94 -13.55 7.76 2.86
N PHE A 95 -13.49 7.17 1.67
CA PHE A 95 -14.03 7.76 0.44
C PHE A 95 -14.65 6.71 -0.51
N PRO A 96 -15.67 5.95 -0.06
CA PRO A 96 -16.20 4.81 -0.82
C PRO A 96 -16.88 5.21 -2.14
N HIS A 97 -17.33 6.47 -2.27
CA HIS A 97 -18.08 6.97 -3.42
C HIS A 97 -17.20 7.59 -4.51
N THR A 98 -15.90 7.73 -4.30
CA THR A 98 -15.01 8.27 -5.32
C THR A 98 -14.81 7.23 -6.42
N PRO A 99 -14.99 7.57 -7.71
CA PRO A 99 -14.81 6.60 -8.78
C PRO A 99 -13.33 6.18 -8.91
N LYS A 100 -13.09 4.87 -9.02
CA LYS A 100 -11.78 4.31 -9.38
C LYS A 100 -11.54 4.56 -10.88
N GLN A 101 -10.74 5.56 -11.21
CA GLN A 101 -10.40 5.89 -12.59
C GLN A 101 -9.03 5.28 -12.97
N PRO A 102 -8.89 4.67 -14.18
CA PRO A 102 -7.60 4.19 -14.65
C PRO A 102 -6.57 5.31 -14.83
N SER A 103 -5.34 5.08 -14.37
CA SER A 103 -4.25 6.07 -14.30
C SER A 103 -2.96 5.56 -14.92
N ASP A 104 -2.09 6.46 -15.37
CA ASP A 104 -0.72 6.11 -15.78
C ASP A 104 0.02 5.41 -14.64
N ILE A 105 -0.09 5.97 -13.44
CA ILE A 105 0.52 5.43 -12.22
C ILE A 105 -0.58 5.12 -11.21
N VAL A 106 -0.55 3.91 -10.66
CA VAL A 106 -1.36 3.55 -9.49
C VAL A 106 -0.40 3.24 -8.34
N THR A 107 -0.60 3.88 -7.19
CA THR A 107 0.12 3.56 -5.96
C THR A 107 -0.76 2.79 -5.00
N CYS A 108 -0.22 1.73 -4.39
CA CYS A 108 -0.85 0.95 -3.33
C CYS A 108 0.10 0.92 -2.13
N LEU A 109 0.13 2.04 -1.40
CA LEU A 109 1.13 2.28 -0.36
C LEU A 109 0.59 1.88 1.01
N PHE A 110 1.21 0.88 1.64
CA PHE A 110 0.87 0.34 2.96
C PHE A 110 -0.53 -0.26 3.10
N VAL A 111 -1.34 -0.29 2.04
CA VAL A 111 -2.70 -0.88 2.05
C VAL A 111 -2.66 -2.35 2.42
N LEU A 112 -1.74 -3.10 1.81
CA LEU A 112 -1.64 -4.54 2.03
C LEU A 112 -1.32 -4.91 3.47
N ASN A 113 -0.67 -4.03 4.24
CA ASN A 113 -0.38 -4.26 5.65
C ASN A 113 -1.65 -4.33 6.52
N GLY A 114 -2.75 -3.71 6.09
CA GLY A 114 -4.04 -3.76 6.78
C GLY A 114 -4.90 -4.97 6.42
N ILE A 115 -4.47 -5.80 5.46
CA ILE A 115 -5.25 -6.91 4.92
C ILE A 115 -4.70 -8.24 5.43
N LEU A 116 -5.51 -8.92 6.24
CA LEU A 116 -5.13 -10.12 6.96
C LEU A 116 -5.15 -11.40 6.11
N HIS A 117 -6.01 -11.45 5.08
CA HIS A 117 -6.19 -12.63 4.25
C HIS A 117 -5.44 -12.49 2.93
N ARG A 118 -4.68 -13.52 2.57
CA ARG A 118 -3.90 -13.57 1.33
C ARG A 118 -4.75 -13.36 0.09
N ASP A 119 -5.89 -14.04 -0.01
CA ASP A 119 -6.77 -13.95 -1.17
C ASP A 119 -7.32 -12.54 -1.35
N GLU A 120 -7.58 -11.83 -0.24
CA GLU A 120 -7.99 -10.44 -0.25
C GLU A 120 -6.85 -9.52 -0.72
N ARG A 121 -5.60 -9.77 -0.29
CA ARG A 121 -4.43 -9.03 -0.82
C ARG A 121 -4.26 -9.23 -2.31
N VAL A 122 -4.42 -10.47 -2.80
CA VAL A 122 -4.36 -10.78 -4.23
C VAL A 122 -5.48 -10.08 -5.00
N ALA A 123 -6.70 -10.06 -4.47
CA ALA A 123 -7.82 -9.35 -5.09
C ALA A 123 -7.54 -7.85 -5.22
N VAL A 124 -7.06 -7.20 -4.15
CA VAL A 124 -6.67 -5.78 -4.17
C VAL A 124 -5.56 -5.53 -5.18
N LEU A 125 -4.54 -6.38 -5.25
CA LEU A 125 -3.45 -6.24 -6.23
C LEU A 125 -3.95 -6.36 -7.67
N LYS A 126 -4.84 -7.31 -7.95
CA LYS A 126 -5.47 -7.46 -9.28
C LYS A 126 -6.27 -6.23 -9.67
N GLU A 127 -6.99 -5.64 -8.72
CA GLU A 127 -7.76 -4.43 -8.94
C GLU A 127 -6.86 -3.21 -9.22
N CYS A 128 -5.83 -3.00 -8.40
CA CYS A 128 -4.85 -1.94 -8.64
C CYS A 128 -4.20 -2.09 -10.02
N TRP A 129 -3.86 -3.32 -10.40
CA TRP A 129 -3.29 -3.62 -11.71
C TRP A 129 -4.25 -3.31 -12.85
N ALA A 130 -5.53 -3.66 -12.74
CA ALA A 130 -6.54 -3.36 -13.76
C ALA A 130 -6.75 -1.85 -13.98
N LEU A 131 -6.47 -1.03 -12.96
CA LEU A 131 -6.53 0.43 -13.03
C LEU A 131 -5.22 1.06 -13.55
N THR A 132 -4.17 0.27 -13.72
CA THR A 132 -2.83 0.76 -14.10
C THR A 132 -2.65 0.74 -15.61
N LYS A 133 -2.29 1.89 -16.19
CA LYS A 133 -1.92 2.00 -17.61
C LYS A 133 -0.42 1.83 -17.85
N ARG A 134 0.44 2.24 -16.91
CA ARG A 134 1.92 2.14 -17.06
C ARG A 134 2.58 1.41 -15.91
N TYR A 135 2.53 1.97 -14.70
CA TYR A 135 3.26 1.43 -13.55
C TYR A 135 2.38 1.30 -12.32
N LEU A 136 2.39 0.09 -11.75
CA LEU A 136 1.84 -0.18 -10.43
C LEU A 136 2.99 -0.13 -9.45
N VAL A 137 2.86 0.73 -8.44
CA VAL A 137 3.82 0.86 -7.36
C VAL A 137 3.20 0.37 -6.07
N ILE A 138 3.83 -0.62 -5.47
CA ILE A 138 3.39 -1.19 -4.19
C ILE A 138 4.45 -0.92 -3.15
N SER A 139 4.01 -0.49 -1.97
CA SER A 139 4.86 -0.38 -0.80
C SER A 139 4.20 -1.07 0.38
N GLY A 140 4.99 -1.77 1.16
CA GLY A 140 4.54 -2.42 2.39
C GLY A 140 5.62 -2.36 3.45
N ARG A 141 5.20 -2.38 4.72
CA ARG A 141 6.10 -2.70 5.82
C ARG A 141 6.32 -4.20 5.85
N VAL A 142 7.56 -4.60 5.72
CA VAL A 142 7.99 -5.96 6.03
C VAL A 142 8.42 -5.94 7.51
N PRO A 143 8.04 -6.92 8.34
CA PRO A 143 8.59 -7.02 9.68
C PRO A 143 10.12 -7.05 9.57
N PRO A 144 10.83 -6.28 10.41
CA PRO A 144 12.27 -6.26 10.33
C PRO A 144 12.82 -7.61 10.80
N VAL A 145 13.94 -8.02 10.20
CA VAL A 145 14.84 -9.05 10.76
C VAL A 145 15.41 -8.59 12.12
N PHE A 146 15.21 -7.33 12.52
CA PHE A 146 15.75 -6.72 13.74
C PHE A 146 14.71 -5.87 14.50
N GLY A 147 14.32 -6.33 15.69
CA GLY A 147 13.78 -5.51 16.79
C GLY A 147 12.30 -5.07 16.73
N GLY A 148 11.54 -5.43 17.77
CA GLY A 148 10.14 -5.02 18.01
C GLY A 148 9.25 -6.19 18.48
N GLN A 149 8.19 -5.92 19.26
CA GLN A 149 7.18 -6.93 19.58
C GLN A 149 6.23 -7.13 18.39
N TRP A 150 6.65 -7.94 17.43
CA TRP A 150 5.83 -8.43 16.32
C TRP A 150 5.26 -9.78 16.71
N ILE A 151 3.94 -9.94 16.60
CA ILE A 151 3.26 -11.19 16.90
C ILE A 151 2.84 -11.81 15.56
N PRO A 152 3.26 -13.05 15.24
CA PRO A 152 2.77 -13.74 14.05
C PRO A 152 1.24 -13.85 14.07
N TYR A 153 0.60 -13.57 12.94
CA TYR A 153 -0.85 -13.65 12.77
C TYR A 153 -1.21 -14.02 11.33
N GLY A 154 -1.87 -15.18 11.15
CA GLY A 154 -2.15 -15.71 9.81
C GLY A 154 -0.86 -15.97 9.06
N ASP A 155 -0.69 -15.34 7.90
CA ASP A 155 0.53 -15.39 7.10
C ASP A 155 1.36 -14.09 7.16
N GLY A 156 1.12 -13.26 8.18
CA GLY A 156 1.82 -12.00 8.42
C GLY A 156 2.11 -11.76 9.91
N TYR A 157 2.28 -10.48 10.26
CA TYR A 157 2.62 -10.06 11.63
C TYR A 157 1.81 -8.82 12.03
N ILE A 158 1.47 -8.75 13.32
CA ILE A 158 0.86 -7.57 13.94
C ILE A 158 1.89 -6.90 14.86
N SER A 159 1.95 -5.57 14.84
CA SER A 159 2.68 -4.79 15.84
C SER A 159 1.73 -4.34 16.94
N ARG A 160 2.10 -4.49 18.22
CA ARG A 160 1.34 -3.85 19.31
C ARG A 160 1.48 -2.32 19.20
N HIS A 161 0.43 -1.63 18.79
CA HIS A 161 0.27 -0.22 19.13
C HIS A 161 -0.13 -0.14 20.60
N ARG A 162 0.84 0.05 21.52
CA ARG A 162 0.50 0.56 22.86
C ARG A 162 -0.02 2.00 22.69
N LYS A 163 -1.34 2.19 22.78
CA LYS A 163 -1.87 3.24 23.66
C LYS A 163 -2.34 2.51 24.91
N VAL A 164 -1.42 2.32 25.86
CA VAL A 164 -1.85 2.18 27.25
C VAL A 164 -2.12 3.60 27.69
N SER A 165 -3.36 4.05 27.56
CA SER A 165 -3.86 5.12 28.42
C SER A 165 -3.95 4.51 29.81
N MET A 166 -3.05 4.96 30.70
CA MET A 166 -3.40 5.13 32.10
C MET A 166 -4.47 6.22 32.20
#